data_AF-C6DE38-F1
#
_entry.id   AF-C6DE38-F1
#
_cell.length_a   1.000
_cell.length_b   1.000
_cell.length_c   1.000
_cell.angle_alpha   90.00
_cell.angle_beta   90.00
_cell.angle_gamma   90.00
#
_symmetry.space_group_name_H-M   'P 1'
#
loop_
_entity.id
_entity.type
_entity.pdbx_description
1 polymer ?
#
loop_
_entity_poly.entity_id
_entity_poly.type
_entity_poly.pdbx_seq_one_letter_code
_entity_poly.pdbx_strand_id
1 'polypeptide(L)'
;MYDGGFYVISTNATFPKEILPFDISDKYRITNPNEFEIEIFERNLKDAGYFSRMFVPFGSDKKIIEEDGKIHAKWEHATVHDIYILKFSDFNRNRDEIKYAASLLNPKLRFTMHTIYSDETESSSNIQGLSTYSDLSLMVLGSHEDRVEYSHEQLLELRMLFATIKNLNIESRYRGILQLFKGTDNISWQSNLLTLSYFSILEALLTNGRNNGESITNQLVYKTRLLLNMSGVANHQLYFSEINYDALWKKLYKLRSHIAHGNNFSFQKDLSSLKDITTVNNYLDSVVQKLIKFSLNNQQLVDDLKLC
;
A
#
# COMPACT_ATOMS: atom_id res chain seq x y z
N MET A 1 -16.93 -1.12 28.81
CA MET A 1 -15.56 -0.82 28.33
C MET A 1 -15.76 0.00 27.08
N TYR A 2 -15.18 1.19 27.04
CA TYR A 2 -15.19 1.98 25.82
C TYR A 2 -14.20 1.33 24.86
N ASP A 3 -14.68 0.89 23.70
CA ASP A 3 -13.89 0.10 22.74
C ASP A 3 -13.38 0.94 21.56
N GLY A 4 -13.60 2.25 21.59
CA GLY A 4 -13.09 3.19 20.59
C GLY A 4 -11.58 3.41 20.72
N GLY A 5 -10.99 3.97 19.68
CA GLY A 5 -9.54 4.14 19.61
C GLY A 5 -9.08 4.86 18.35
N PHE A 6 -7.78 4.79 18.09
CA PHE A 6 -7.20 5.35 16.88
C PHE A 6 -6.01 4.54 16.35
N TYR A 7 -5.76 4.73 15.05
CA TYR A 7 -4.49 4.43 14.42
C TYR A 7 -3.78 5.72 14.02
N VAL A 8 -2.46 5.70 14.02
CA VAL A 8 -1.67 6.78 13.42
C VAL A 8 -1.50 6.50 11.93
N ILE A 9 -1.65 7.52 11.08
CA ILE A 9 -1.35 7.43 9.66
C ILE A 9 0.18 7.51 9.48
N SER A 10 0.78 6.44 8.96
CA SER A 10 2.25 6.33 8.79
C SER A 10 2.74 6.64 7.39
N THR A 11 1.85 6.83 6.42
CA THR A 11 2.23 7.42 5.13
C THR A 11 2.60 8.89 5.34
N ASN A 12 3.66 9.39 4.67
CA ASN A 12 3.98 10.81 4.65
C ASN A 12 2.93 11.57 3.82
N ALA A 13 1.80 11.83 4.46
CA ALA A 13 0.57 12.30 3.83
C ALA A 13 0.17 13.67 4.36
N THR A 14 -0.45 14.48 3.50
CA THR A 14 -1.23 15.66 3.90
C THR A 14 -2.66 15.54 3.42
N PHE A 15 -3.55 16.19 4.17
CA PHE A 15 -4.96 16.34 3.80
C PHE A 15 -5.31 17.82 3.85
N PRO A 16 -5.99 18.36 2.82
CA PRO A 16 -6.53 19.72 2.85
C PRO A 16 -7.40 19.96 4.10
N LYS A 17 -7.27 21.15 4.72
CA LYS A 17 -7.96 21.43 5.99
C LYS A 17 -9.47 21.44 5.82
N GLU A 18 -9.95 21.83 4.64
CA GLU A 18 -11.35 21.88 4.25
C GLU A 18 -12.02 20.50 4.12
N ILE A 19 -11.25 19.42 3.99
CA ILE A 19 -11.81 18.05 3.91
C ILE A 19 -11.78 17.31 5.25
N LEU A 20 -11.13 17.87 6.27
CA LEU A 20 -11.06 17.26 7.60
C LEU A 20 -12.06 17.90 8.58
N PRO A 21 -12.68 17.10 9.47
CA PRO A 21 -12.61 15.64 9.54
C PRO A 21 -13.32 14.95 8.36
N PHE A 22 -12.79 13.81 7.93
CA PHE A 22 -13.40 13.01 6.86
C PHE A 22 -13.96 11.71 7.40
N ASP A 23 -15.28 11.53 7.30
CA ASP A 23 -15.96 10.29 7.68
C ASP A 23 -15.81 9.22 6.59
N ILE A 24 -15.15 8.11 6.90
CA ILE A 24 -15.11 6.93 6.02
C ILE A 24 -16.38 6.10 6.23
N SER A 25 -16.90 6.06 7.45
CA SER A 25 -18.20 5.49 7.79
C SER A 25 -18.67 6.08 9.12
N ASP A 26 -19.81 5.62 9.63
CA ASP A 26 -20.29 5.91 10.99
C ASP A 26 -19.26 5.58 12.08
N LYS A 27 -18.35 4.62 11.82
CA LYS A 27 -17.37 4.13 12.79
C LYS A 27 -15.93 4.52 12.53
N TYR A 28 -15.61 5.19 11.41
CA TYR A 28 -14.22 5.49 11.06
C TYR A 28 -14.10 6.92 10.52
N ARG A 29 -13.16 7.68 11.06
CA ARG A 29 -12.94 9.09 10.72
C ARG A 29 -11.45 9.41 10.64
N ILE A 30 -11.04 10.09 9.58
CA ILE A 30 -9.71 10.71 9.51
C ILE A 30 -9.82 12.12 10.10
N THR A 31 -8.92 12.45 11.02
CA THR A 31 -8.90 13.76 11.70
C THR A 31 -7.49 14.13 12.16
N ASN A 32 -7.32 15.40 12.54
CA ASN A 32 -6.18 15.83 13.33
C ASN A 32 -6.25 15.23 14.74
N PRO A 33 -5.13 14.83 15.34
CA PRO A 33 -5.08 14.38 16.71
C PRO A 33 -5.28 15.54 17.70
N ASN A 34 -5.81 15.24 18.87
CA ASN A 34 -5.80 16.13 20.03
C ASN A 34 -4.46 16.03 20.80
N GLU A 35 -4.28 16.85 21.83
CA GLU A 35 -3.06 16.90 22.64
C GLU A 35 -2.74 15.53 23.28
N PHE A 36 -3.74 14.86 23.85
CA PHE A 36 -3.58 13.54 24.45
C PHE A 36 -3.09 12.46 23.45
N GLU A 37 -3.63 12.48 22.23
CA GLU A 37 -3.24 11.54 21.16
C GLU A 37 -1.81 11.79 20.67
N ILE A 38 -1.39 13.07 20.61
CA ILE A 38 -0.01 13.46 20.32
C ILE A 38 0.92 12.95 21.43
N GLU A 39 0.57 13.15 22.70
CA GLU A 39 1.37 12.66 23.83
C GLU A 39 1.53 11.13 23.80
N ILE A 40 0.46 10.39 23.50
CA ILE A 40 0.54 8.93 23.33
C ILE A 40 1.46 8.57 22.17
N PHE A 41 1.35 9.27 21.04
CA PHE A 41 2.19 9.01 19.87
C PHE A 41 3.67 9.20 20.20
N GLU A 42 4.03 10.35 20.79
CA GLU A 42 5.40 10.68 21.15
C GLU A 42 5.99 9.72 22.19
N ARG A 43 5.21 9.39 23.24
CA ARG A 43 5.61 8.41 24.25
C ARG A 43 5.90 7.06 23.60
N ASN A 44 5.00 6.58 22.76
CA ASN A 44 5.20 5.33 22.06
C ASN A 44 6.46 5.40 21.19
N LEU A 45 6.65 6.41 20.34
CA LEU A 45 7.88 6.52 19.54
C LEU A 45 9.15 6.46 20.39
N LYS A 46 9.14 7.10 21.56
CA LYS A 46 10.25 7.04 22.52
C LYS A 46 10.48 5.62 23.03
N ASP A 47 9.43 4.94 23.48
CA ASP A 47 9.50 3.59 24.05
C ASP A 47 9.90 2.53 23.01
N ALA A 48 9.55 2.73 21.74
CA ALA A 48 10.00 1.89 20.62
C ALA A 48 11.49 2.02 20.29
N GLY A 49 12.18 3.01 20.86
CA GLY A 49 13.51 3.40 20.40
C GLY A 49 13.49 3.93 18.97
N TYR A 50 12.39 4.54 18.52
CA TYR A 50 12.29 5.12 17.18
C TYR A 50 13.33 6.22 16.97
N PHE A 51 13.50 7.09 17.96
CA PHE A 51 14.46 8.21 17.89
C PHE A 51 15.93 7.76 17.86
N SER A 52 16.27 6.58 18.39
CA SER A 52 17.63 6.05 18.28
C SER A 52 17.92 5.38 16.94
N ARG A 53 16.89 5.14 16.12
CA ARG A 53 16.98 4.43 14.83
C ARG A 53 16.82 5.33 13.61
N MET A 54 16.47 6.60 13.79
CA MET A 54 16.18 7.50 12.68
C MET A 54 17.20 8.60 12.50
N PHE A 55 17.60 8.79 11.25
CA PHE A 55 18.27 10.02 10.78
C PHE A 55 17.27 11.09 10.33
N VAL A 56 16.01 10.70 10.02
CA VAL A 56 14.96 11.57 9.47
C VAL A 56 13.65 11.45 10.26
N PRO A 57 13.27 12.47 11.04
CA PRO A 57 12.02 12.54 11.81
C PRO A 57 10.75 12.24 11.00
N PHE A 58 9.73 11.66 11.65
CA PHE A 58 8.44 11.46 11.00
C PHE A 58 7.82 12.81 10.63
N GLY A 59 7.30 12.92 9.41
CA GLY A 59 6.74 14.16 8.89
C GLY A 59 7.76 15.19 8.41
N SER A 60 9.05 14.87 8.36
CA SER A 60 10.11 15.75 7.82
C SER A 60 9.88 16.19 6.39
N ASP A 61 10.32 17.41 6.08
CA ASP A 61 10.33 17.96 4.73
C ASP A 61 11.69 17.77 4.06
N LYS A 62 11.65 17.40 2.78
CA LYS A 62 12.84 17.29 1.95
C LYS A 62 13.22 18.65 1.40
N LYS A 63 14.43 19.10 1.74
CA LYS A 63 15.02 20.33 1.23
C LYS A 63 16.16 19.99 0.28
N ILE A 64 16.06 20.48 -0.95
CA ILE A 64 17.13 20.39 -1.93
C ILE A 64 18.11 21.52 -1.64
N ILE A 65 19.37 21.17 -1.40
CA ILE A 65 20.45 22.10 -1.13
C ILE A 65 21.49 21.94 -2.23
N GLU A 66 21.98 23.07 -2.75
CA GLU A 66 23.10 23.11 -3.68
C GLU A 66 24.31 23.70 -2.93
N GLU A 67 25.34 22.88 -2.72
CA GLU A 67 26.64 23.34 -2.20
C GLU A 67 27.74 22.81 -3.12
N ASP A 68 28.73 23.66 -3.43
CA ASP A 68 29.87 23.33 -4.28
C ASP A 68 29.50 22.73 -5.67
N GLY A 69 28.38 23.20 -6.24
CA GLY A 69 27.86 22.71 -7.53
C GLY A 69 27.31 21.28 -7.48
N LYS A 70 27.11 20.71 -6.28
CA LYS A 70 26.46 19.41 -6.07
C LYS A 70 25.09 19.61 -5.43
N ILE A 71 24.08 19.04 -6.06
CA ILE A 71 22.72 18.99 -5.53
C ILE A 71 22.63 17.80 -4.58
N HIS A 72 22.28 18.05 -3.32
CA HIS A 72 21.97 17.01 -2.36
C HIS A 72 20.66 17.30 -1.62
N ALA A 73 19.99 16.24 -1.18
CA ALA A 73 18.75 16.35 -0.40
C ALA A 73 19.08 16.25 1.08
N LYS A 74 18.60 17.22 1.87
CA LYS A 74 18.63 17.20 3.33
C LYS A 74 17.20 17.13 3.84
N TRP A 75 16.98 16.34 4.88
CA TRP A 75 15.69 16.27 5.55
C TRP A 75 15.74 17.15 6.80
N GLU A 76 14.81 18.08 6.91
CA GLU A 76 14.68 18.96 8.07
C GLU A 76 13.42 18.57 8.85
N HIS A 77 13.42 18.73 10.17
CA HIS A 77 12.20 18.58 10.96
C HIS A 77 11.14 19.54 10.41
N ALA A 78 9.97 19.02 10.03
CA ALA A 78 8.86 19.89 9.69
C ALA A 78 8.50 20.74 10.90
N THR A 79 8.21 22.03 10.66
CA THR A 79 7.82 22.99 11.70
C THR A 79 6.42 22.71 12.25
N VAL A 80 5.63 21.90 11.53
CA VAL A 80 4.29 21.46 11.93
C VAL A 80 4.25 19.94 11.90
N HIS A 81 3.91 19.33 13.03
CA HIS A 81 3.60 17.91 13.11
C HIS A 81 2.22 17.70 12.48
N ASP A 82 2.17 17.63 11.14
CA ASP A 82 0.95 17.23 10.42
C ASP A 82 0.77 15.71 10.57
N ILE A 83 0.56 15.28 11.81
CA ILE A 83 0.19 13.93 12.15
C ILE A 83 -1.32 13.85 11.94
N TYR A 84 -1.76 12.76 11.33
CA TYR A 84 -3.17 12.46 11.17
C TYR A 84 -3.47 11.09 11.76
N ILE A 85 -4.70 10.93 12.23
CA ILE A 85 -5.15 9.69 12.84
C ILE A 85 -6.42 9.20 12.17
N LEU A 86 -6.58 7.88 12.16
CA LEU A 86 -7.83 7.20 11.85
C LEU A 86 -8.49 6.83 13.18
N LYS A 87 -9.47 7.64 13.62
CA LYS A 87 -10.31 7.30 14.77
C LYS A 87 -11.31 6.22 14.40
N PHE A 88 -11.61 5.37 15.37
CA PHE A 88 -12.71 4.43 15.28
C PHE A 88 -13.54 4.39 16.56
N SER A 89 -14.85 4.16 16.41
CA SER A 89 -15.78 3.97 17.52
C SER A 89 -16.17 2.50 17.67
N ASP A 90 -16.46 2.11 18.91
CA ASP A 90 -16.78 0.74 19.31
C ASP A 90 -15.68 -0.29 18.98
N PHE A 91 -15.97 -1.56 19.28
CA PHE A 91 -15.11 -2.67 18.94
C PHE A 91 -14.82 -2.72 17.43
N ASN A 92 -13.55 -2.58 17.10
CA ASN A 92 -13.01 -2.45 15.74
C ASN A 92 -13.04 -3.77 14.95
N ARG A 93 -14.25 -4.21 14.58
CA ARG A 93 -14.48 -5.47 13.85
C ARG A 93 -13.91 -5.47 12.42
N ASN A 94 -13.78 -4.28 11.81
CA ASN A 94 -13.40 -4.14 10.39
C ASN A 94 -11.97 -3.60 10.22
N ARG A 95 -11.09 -3.86 11.19
CA ARG A 95 -9.70 -3.37 11.19
C ARG A 95 -8.95 -3.75 9.94
N ASP A 96 -9.10 -5.01 9.50
CA ASP A 96 -8.31 -5.52 8.41
C ASP A 96 -8.89 -5.01 7.07
N GLU A 97 -10.21 -4.88 6.96
CA GLU A 97 -10.90 -4.32 5.81
C GLU A 97 -10.53 -2.86 5.54
N ILE A 98 -10.41 -2.01 6.59
CA ILE A 98 -9.98 -0.62 6.39
C ILE A 98 -8.50 -0.54 5.96
N LYS A 99 -7.64 -1.43 6.49
CA LYS A 99 -6.24 -1.53 6.06
C LYS A 99 -6.14 -2.01 4.61
N TYR A 100 -6.98 -2.95 4.19
CA TYR A 100 -7.03 -3.41 2.80
C TYR A 100 -7.47 -2.30 1.85
N ALA A 101 -8.53 -1.55 2.21
CA ALA A 101 -8.99 -0.42 1.41
C ALA A 101 -7.90 0.66 1.26
N ALA A 102 -7.20 0.99 2.35
CA ALA A 102 -6.15 2.00 2.36
C ALA A 102 -4.91 1.58 1.53
N SER A 103 -4.53 0.30 1.56
CA SER A 103 -3.45 -0.22 0.69
C SER A 103 -3.81 -0.24 -0.80
N LEU A 104 -5.09 -0.14 -1.14
CA LEU A 104 -5.52 0.02 -2.53
C LEU A 104 -5.47 1.48 -3.00
N LEU A 105 -5.24 2.49 -2.17
CA LEU A 105 -5.04 3.85 -2.67
C LEU A 105 -3.70 4.00 -3.40
N ASN A 106 -3.62 4.98 -4.31
CA ASN A 106 -2.36 5.37 -4.95
C ASN A 106 -2.08 6.86 -4.74
N PRO A 107 -1.02 7.23 -4.00
CA PRO A 107 -0.16 6.37 -3.18
C PRO A 107 -0.90 5.63 -2.06
N LYS A 108 -0.28 4.58 -1.50
CA LYS A 108 -0.90 3.75 -0.45
C LYS A 108 -1.01 4.52 0.86
N LEU A 109 -2.19 4.46 1.49
CA LEU A 109 -2.40 4.99 2.83
C LEU A 109 -2.16 3.89 3.86
N ARG A 110 -1.28 4.13 4.84
CA ARG A 110 -0.84 3.13 5.82
C ARG A 110 -1.20 3.58 7.22
N PHE A 111 -1.57 2.60 8.05
CA PHE A 111 -1.91 2.79 9.44
C PHE A 111 -0.94 2.01 10.32
N THR A 112 -0.35 2.71 11.28
CA THR A 112 0.50 2.16 12.35
C THR A 112 -0.17 2.41 13.70
N MET A 113 0.52 2.05 14.78
CA MET A 113 0.25 2.37 16.19
C MET A 113 -1.23 2.37 16.58
N HIS A 114 -1.65 1.33 17.27
CA HIS A 114 -3.05 1.17 17.68
C HIS A 114 -3.22 1.51 19.16
N THR A 115 -4.17 2.40 19.44
CA THR A 115 -4.54 2.76 20.81
C THR A 115 -6.04 2.57 21.01
N ILE A 116 -6.42 2.04 22.17
CA ILE A 116 -7.82 1.95 22.63
C ILE A 116 -7.97 2.88 23.84
N TYR A 117 -8.95 3.79 23.77
CA TYR A 117 -9.24 4.72 24.87
C TYR A 117 -9.83 3.98 26.07
N SER A 118 -9.66 4.53 27.27
CA SER A 118 -10.29 3.98 28.48
C SER A 118 -11.67 4.56 28.77
N ASP A 119 -11.96 5.74 28.21
CA ASP A 119 -13.17 6.52 28.49
C ASP A 119 -13.72 7.16 27.20
N GLU A 120 -14.98 7.60 27.27
CA GLU A 120 -15.67 8.33 26.20
C GLU A 120 -15.13 9.75 26.00
N THR A 121 -14.39 10.28 26.99
CA THR A 121 -13.75 11.59 26.89
C THR A 121 -12.47 11.57 26.06
N GLU A 122 -12.03 10.38 25.60
CA GLU A 122 -10.85 10.17 24.78
C GLU A 122 -9.59 10.81 25.41
N SER A 123 -9.54 10.82 26.75
CA SER A 123 -8.52 11.51 27.55
C SER A 123 -7.59 10.55 28.29
N SER A 124 -7.88 9.26 28.22
CA SER A 124 -7.06 8.20 28.78
C SER A 124 -7.09 6.96 27.88
N SER A 125 -6.15 6.02 28.05
CA SER A 125 -6.05 4.80 27.22
C SER A 125 -5.88 3.54 28.06
N ASN A 126 -6.56 2.46 27.67
CA ASN A 126 -6.41 1.13 28.27
C ASN A 126 -5.32 0.29 27.59
N ILE A 127 -5.20 0.39 26.27
CA ILE A 127 -4.29 -0.41 25.48
C ILE A 127 -3.53 0.52 24.55
N GLN A 128 -2.21 0.45 24.62
CA GLN A 128 -1.30 1.10 23.69
C GLN A 128 -0.43 0.02 23.06
N GLY A 129 -0.52 -0.09 21.75
CA GLY A 129 0.32 -0.99 20.97
C GLY A 129 1.14 -0.18 20.00
N LEU A 130 2.45 -0.12 20.25
CA LEU A 130 3.38 0.01 19.14
C LEU A 130 3.22 -1.21 18.27
N SER A 131 2.65 -0.97 17.10
CA SER A 131 2.61 -1.94 16.05
C SER A 131 4.07 -2.33 15.74
N THR A 132 4.28 -3.63 15.62
CA THR A 132 5.50 -4.40 15.37
C THR A 132 6.74 -3.69 14.78
N TYR A 133 7.91 -4.35 14.82
CA TYR A 133 9.13 -3.87 14.13
C TYR A 133 8.89 -3.44 12.67
N SER A 134 7.97 -4.11 11.96
CA SER A 134 7.57 -3.72 10.60
C SER A 134 6.92 -2.35 10.54
N ASP A 135 6.11 -1.96 11.52
CA ASP A 135 5.42 -0.68 11.47
C ASP A 135 6.36 0.49 11.75
N LEU A 136 7.34 0.32 12.65
CA LEU A 136 8.45 1.27 12.78
C LEU A 136 9.23 1.38 11.48
N SER A 137 9.54 0.25 10.83
CA SER A 137 10.23 0.24 9.55
C SER A 137 9.43 0.97 8.47
N LEU A 138 8.11 0.80 8.43
CA LEU A 138 7.22 1.53 7.53
C LEU A 138 7.22 3.04 7.79
N MET A 139 7.21 3.46 9.07
CA MET A 139 7.31 4.88 9.41
C MET A 139 8.65 5.48 9.00
N VAL A 140 9.76 4.75 9.17
CA VAL A 140 11.09 5.18 8.70
C VAL A 140 11.09 5.28 7.18
N LEU A 141 10.58 4.27 6.46
CA LEU A 141 10.53 4.32 5.01
C LEU A 141 9.68 5.49 4.51
N GLY A 142 8.50 5.68 5.09
CA GLY A 142 7.61 6.80 4.78
C GLY A 142 8.24 8.16 5.03
N SER A 143 9.05 8.34 6.08
CA SER A 143 9.72 9.62 6.35
C SER A 143 10.80 9.99 5.31
N HIS A 144 11.20 9.05 4.46
CA HIS A 144 12.14 9.28 3.35
C HIS A 144 11.42 9.42 1.99
N GLU A 145 10.08 9.33 1.96
CA GLU A 145 9.28 9.56 0.76
C GLU A 145 8.84 11.02 0.69
N ASP A 146 8.69 11.55 -0.53
CA ASP A 146 8.12 12.88 -0.72
C ASP A 146 6.67 12.90 -0.19
N ARG A 147 6.27 14.01 0.42
CA ARG A 147 4.95 14.17 1.03
C ARG A 147 3.87 14.16 -0.03
N VAL A 148 2.83 13.37 0.19
CA VAL A 148 1.72 13.17 -0.76
C VAL A 148 0.46 13.81 -0.21
N GLU A 149 -0.12 14.74 -0.97
CA GLU A 149 -1.43 15.28 -0.64
C GLU A 149 -2.53 14.33 -1.15
N TYR A 150 -3.45 13.95 -0.26
CA TYR A 150 -4.62 13.14 -0.61
C TYR A 150 -5.81 14.04 -0.92
N SER A 151 -6.33 13.93 -2.14
CA SER A 151 -7.49 14.69 -2.60
C SER A 151 -8.81 14.18 -2.00
N HIS A 152 -9.86 14.98 -2.11
CA HIS A 152 -11.20 14.57 -1.68
C HIS A 152 -11.67 13.32 -2.44
N GLU A 153 -11.36 13.21 -3.74
CA GLU A 153 -11.71 12.06 -4.58
C GLU A 153 -11.02 10.77 -4.10
N GLN A 154 -9.75 10.86 -3.67
CA GLN A 154 -9.04 9.69 -3.12
C GLN A 154 -9.64 9.25 -1.78
N LEU A 155 -10.10 10.18 -0.94
CA LEU A 155 -10.80 9.84 0.30
C LEU A 155 -12.20 9.26 0.04
N LEU A 156 -12.91 9.75 -0.98
CA LEU A 156 -14.15 9.14 -1.44
C LEU A 156 -13.90 7.73 -1.98
N GLU A 157 -12.82 7.52 -2.73
CA GLU A 157 -12.40 6.19 -3.18
C GLU A 157 -12.15 5.26 -1.98
N LEU A 158 -11.45 5.73 -0.95
CA LEU A 158 -11.22 4.97 0.29
C LEU A 158 -12.52 4.53 0.94
N ARG A 159 -13.49 5.45 1.08
CA ARG A 159 -14.83 5.16 1.60
C ARG A 159 -15.52 4.08 0.79
N MET A 160 -15.50 4.19 -0.54
CA MET A 160 -16.13 3.22 -1.43
C MET A 160 -15.46 1.84 -1.35
N LEU A 161 -14.13 1.79 -1.39
CA LEU A 161 -13.37 0.55 -1.26
C LEU A 161 -13.62 -0.13 0.09
N PHE A 162 -13.63 0.65 1.18
CA PHE A 162 -13.93 0.13 2.51
C PHE A 162 -15.33 -0.49 2.57
N ALA A 163 -16.35 0.21 2.02
CA ALA A 163 -17.71 -0.31 1.97
C ALA A 163 -17.80 -1.62 1.15
N THR A 164 -17.14 -1.69 0.00
CA THR A 164 -17.11 -2.90 -0.83
C THR A 164 -16.43 -4.07 -0.11
N ILE A 165 -15.27 -3.83 0.49
CA ILE A 165 -14.46 -4.87 1.15
C ILE A 165 -15.16 -5.39 2.42
N LYS A 166 -15.74 -4.49 3.23
CA LYS A 166 -16.50 -4.84 4.43
C LYS A 166 -17.65 -5.80 4.14
N ASN A 167 -18.28 -5.66 2.96
CA ASN A 167 -19.41 -6.48 2.54
C ASN A 167 -19.01 -7.76 1.80
N LEU A 168 -17.72 -8.05 1.63
CA LEU A 168 -17.27 -9.32 1.06
C LEU A 168 -17.66 -10.48 1.98
N ASN A 169 -18.13 -11.57 1.37
CA ASN A 169 -18.33 -12.84 2.07
C ASN A 169 -17.03 -13.24 2.81
N ILE A 170 -17.16 -13.76 4.03
CA ILE A 170 -16.02 -14.17 4.86
C ILE A 170 -15.16 -15.26 4.19
N GLU A 171 -15.79 -16.13 3.39
CA GLU A 171 -15.14 -17.19 2.61
C GLU A 171 -14.72 -16.72 1.21
N SER A 172 -14.86 -15.44 0.90
CA SER A 172 -14.49 -14.91 -0.41
C SER A 172 -12.98 -15.00 -0.62
N ARG A 173 -12.56 -15.62 -1.73
CA ARG A 173 -11.15 -15.69 -2.15
C ARG A 173 -10.49 -14.32 -2.25
N TYR A 174 -11.27 -13.28 -2.52
CA TYR A 174 -10.79 -11.90 -2.61
C TYR A 174 -10.24 -11.39 -1.27
N ARG A 175 -10.73 -11.88 -0.12
CA ARG A 175 -10.13 -11.57 1.20
C ARG A 175 -8.68 -12.07 1.29
N GLY A 176 -8.42 -13.31 0.85
CA GLY A 176 -7.06 -13.86 0.79
C GLY A 176 -6.14 -13.06 -0.15
N ILE A 177 -6.66 -12.61 -1.29
CA ILE A 177 -5.92 -11.75 -2.23
C ILE A 177 -5.58 -10.39 -1.61
N LEU A 178 -6.53 -9.75 -0.91
CA LEU A 178 -6.31 -8.50 -0.20
C LEU A 178 -5.29 -8.65 0.92
N GLN A 179 -5.33 -9.77 1.66
CA GLN A 179 -4.35 -10.09 2.69
C GLN A 179 -2.94 -10.24 2.11
N LEU A 180 -2.80 -10.98 1.00
CA LEU A 180 -1.51 -11.14 0.31
C LEU A 180 -0.98 -9.78 -0.18
N PHE A 181 -1.85 -8.96 -0.77
CA PHE A 181 -1.47 -7.64 -1.25
C PHE A 181 -1.06 -6.71 -0.09
N LYS A 182 -1.81 -6.70 1.01
CA LYS A 182 -1.43 -5.94 2.22
C LYS A 182 -0.09 -6.39 2.79
N GLY A 183 0.21 -7.69 2.72
CA GLY A 183 1.48 -8.28 3.14
C GLY A 183 2.68 -7.73 2.37
N THR A 184 2.48 -7.26 1.13
CA THR A 184 3.57 -6.68 0.32
C THR A 184 4.11 -5.37 0.87
N ASP A 185 3.33 -4.65 1.68
CA ASP A 185 3.76 -3.37 2.26
C ASP A 185 5.03 -3.50 3.12
N ASN A 186 5.27 -4.68 3.69
CA ASN A 186 6.44 -4.94 4.55
C ASN A 186 7.68 -5.42 3.78
N ILE A 187 7.62 -5.49 2.45
CA ILE A 187 8.72 -5.97 1.62
C ILE A 187 9.35 -4.77 0.92
N SER A 188 10.68 -4.65 1.00
CA SER A 188 11.41 -3.57 0.32
C SER A 188 11.11 -3.54 -1.19
N TRP A 189 10.92 -2.34 -1.73
CA TRP A 189 10.69 -2.07 -3.15
C TRP A 189 11.84 -2.55 -4.05
N GLN A 190 13.03 -2.73 -3.48
CA GLN A 190 14.20 -3.25 -4.19
C GLN A 190 14.30 -4.79 -4.13
N SER A 191 13.36 -5.46 -3.45
CA SER A 191 13.41 -6.90 -3.22
C SER A 191 12.88 -7.70 -4.41
N ASN A 192 13.62 -8.74 -4.77
CA ASN A 192 13.16 -9.77 -5.71
C ASN A 192 11.95 -10.56 -5.16
N LEU A 193 11.83 -10.68 -3.82
CA LEU A 193 10.68 -11.35 -3.19
C LEU A 193 9.38 -10.58 -3.41
N LEU A 194 9.46 -9.25 -3.53
CA LEU A 194 8.29 -8.42 -3.83
C LEU A 194 7.76 -8.73 -5.24
N THR A 195 8.67 -8.89 -6.21
CA THR A 195 8.30 -9.33 -7.57
C THR A 195 7.58 -10.69 -7.54
N LEU A 196 8.11 -11.67 -6.80
CA LEU A 196 7.45 -12.98 -6.64
C LEU A 196 6.08 -12.87 -5.96
N SER A 197 5.94 -11.96 -5.00
CA SER A 197 4.69 -11.73 -4.26
C SER A 197 3.61 -11.17 -5.20
N TYR A 198 3.94 -10.18 -6.04
CA TYR A 198 3.01 -9.66 -7.03
C TYR A 198 2.59 -10.71 -8.05
N PHE A 199 3.51 -11.52 -8.54
CA PHE A 199 3.14 -12.62 -9.45
C PHE A 199 2.25 -13.66 -8.76
N SER A 200 2.51 -14.00 -7.49
CA SER A 200 1.65 -14.90 -6.72
C SER A 200 0.23 -14.33 -6.58
N ILE A 201 0.10 -13.03 -6.37
CA ILE A 201 -1.21 -12.35 -6.29
C ILE A 201 -1.92 -12.38 -7.65
N LEU A 202 -1.22 -12.07 -8.75
CA LEU A 202 -1.78 -12.14 -10.10
C LEU A 202 -2.23 -13.57 -10.46
N GLU A 203 -1.43 -14.58 -10.12
CA GLU A 203 -1.77 -15.98 -10.31
C GLU A 203 -3.02 -16.36 -9.49
N ALA A 204 -3.05 -16.01 -8.20
CA ALA A 204 -4.20 -16.25 -7.34
C ALA A 204 -5.48 -15.58 -7.88
N LEU A 205 -5.36 -14.36 -8.43
CA LEU A 205 -6.47 -13.61 -8.99
C LEU A 205 -6.97 -14.22 -10.31
N LEU A 206 -6.07 -14.51 -11.26
CA LEU A 206 -6.40 -14.70 -12.68
C LEU A 206 -6.24 -16.12 -13.22
N THR A 207 -5.44 -16.99 -12.59
CA THR A 207 -5.09 -18.29 -13.17
C THR A 207 -5.77 -19.44 -12.41
N ASN A 208 -6.07 -20.52 -13.12
CA ASN A 208 -6.60 -21.76 -12.54
C ASN A 208 -5.51 -22.87 -12.44
N GLY A 209 -4.24 -22.49 -12.55
CA GLY A 209 -3.12 -23.44 -12.67
C GLY A 209 -2.93 -23.91 -14.10
N ARG A 210 -2.44 -25.14 -14.28
CA ARG A 210 -2.20 -25.76 -15.60
C ARG A 210 -3.39 -26.56 -16.11
N ASN A 211 -4.61 -26.15 -15.77
CA ASN A 211 -5.80 -26.83 -16.28
C ASN A 211 -5.85 -26.67 -17.80
N ASN A 212 -6.14 -27.76 -18.51
CA ASN A 212 -6.29 -27.81 -19.97
C ASN A 212 -5.02 -27.55 -20.80
N GLY A 213 -3.83 -27.62 -20.21
CA GLY A 213 -2.56 -27.57 -20.95
C GLY A 213 -2.08 -26.17 -21.34
N GLU A 214 -2.85 -25.12 -21.05
CA GLU A 214 -2.37 -23.74 -21.24
C GLU A 214 -1.33 -23.38 -20.17
N SER A 215 -0.26 -22.69 -20.58
CA SER A 215 0.75 -22.22 -19.64
C SER A 215 0.22 -21.07 -18.77
N ILE A 216 0.62 -21.05 -17.49
CA ILE A 216 0.33 -19.95 -16.56
C ILE A 216 0.77 -18.60 -17.15
N THR A 217 1.88 -18.57 -17.88
CA THR A 217 2.36 -17.37 -18.58
C THR A 217 1.34 -16.83 -19.57
N ASN A 218 0.79 -17.69 -20.43
CA ASN A 218 -0.19 -17.26 -21.44
C ASN A 218 -1.48 -16.77 -20.76
N GLN A 219 -1.98 -17.50 -19.78
CA GLN A 219 -3.16 -17.08 -19.00
C GLN A 219 -2.93 -15.69 -18.39
N LEU A 220 -1.79 -15.46 -17.73
CA LEU A 220 -1.46 -14.16 -17.14
C LEU A 220 -1.40 -13.05 -18.19
N VAL A 221 -0.68 -13.27 -19.30
CA VAL A 221 -0.49 -12.25 -20.35
C VAL A 221 -1.86 -11.82 -20.91
N TYR A 222 -2.69 -12.78 -21.33
CA TYR A 222 -3.97 -12.49 -21.98
C TYR A 222 -5.01 -11.93 -21.00
N LYS A 223 -5.18 -12.56 -19.83
CA LYS A 223 -6.19 -12.12 -18.85
C LYS A 223 -5.83 -10.76 -18.26
N THR A 224 -4.54 -10.51 -17.96
CA THR A 224 -4.10 -9.19 -17.49
C THR A 224 -4.33 -8.13 -18.57
N ARG A 225 -4.08 -8.44 -19.85
CA ARG A 225 -4.29 -7.49 -20.95
C ARG A 225 -5.75 -7.10 -21.08
N LEU A 226 -6.62 -8.11 -21.08
CA LEU A 226 -8.06 -7.92 -21.16
C LEU A 226 -8.58 -7.05 -20.02
N LEU A 227 -8.27 -7.42 -18.78
CA LEU A 227 -8.77 -6.73 -17.59
C LEU A 227 -8.18 -5.33 -17.43
N LEU A 228 -6.91 -5.11 -17.80
CA LEU A 228 -6.34 -3.77 -17.85
C LEU A 228 -7.02 -2.91 -18.91
N ASN A 229 -7.36 -3.46 -20.08
CA ASN A 229 -8.11 -2.69 -21.08
C ASN A 229 -9.52 -2.32 -20.58
N MET A 230 -10.19 -3.21 -19.84
CA MET A 230 -11.52 -2.97 -19.28
C MET A 230 -11.52 -2.00 -18.08
N SER A 231 -10.49 -2.06 -17.24
CA SER A 231 -10.32 -1.17 -16.08
C SER A 231 -9.69 0.20 -16.43
N GLY A 232 -9.38 0.42 -17.71
CA GLY A 232 -8.55 1.51 -18.20
C GLY A 232 -7.06 1.12 -18.24
N VAL A 233 -6.35 1.48 -19.30
CA VAL A 233 -4.99 1.02 -19.53
C VAL A 233 -4.05 1.47 -18.40
N ALA A 234 -3.36 0.53 -17.74
CA ALA A 234 -2.15 0.87 -16.97
C ALA A 234 -1.07 1.23 -17.98
N ASN A 235 -0.68 2.51 -18.02
CA ASN A 235 0.27 2.97 -19.02
C ASN A 235 1.69 2.48 -18.67
N HIS A 236 2.03 1.29 -19.14
CA HIS A 236 3.37 0.71 -18.99
C HIS A 236 4.46 1.62 -19.58
N GLN A 237 4.11 2.53 -20.51
CA GLN A 237 5.06 3.48 -21.07
C GLN A 237 5.56 4.51 -20.05
N LEU A 238 4.79 4.77 -18.97
CA LEU A 238 5.26 5.60 -17.85
C LEU A 238 6.43 4.95 -17.10
N TYR A 239 6.52 3.62 -17.13
CA TYR A 239 7.54 2.85 -16.42
C TYR A 239 8.67 2.41 -17.35
N PHE A 240 8.34 1.97 -18.56
CA PHE A 240 9.27 1.37 -19.52
C PHE A 240 9.18 2.07 -20.87
N SER A 241 10.33 2.45 -21.43
CA SER A 241 10.38 3.09 -22.76
C SER A 241 10.17 2.06 -23.88
N GLU A 242 9.24 2.35 -24.79
CA GLU A 242 9.07 1.73 -26.13
C GLU A 242 9.01 0.19 -26.20
N ILE A 243 8.65 -0.50 -25.12
CA ILE A 243 8.38 -1.94 -25.14
C ILE A 243 6.88 -2.20 -25.32
N ASN A 244 6.50 -3.03 -26.28
CA ASN A 244 5.10 -3.44 -26.42
C ASN A 244 4.68 -4.38 -25.28
N TYR A 245 3.37 -4.43 -25.01
CA TYR A 245 2.80 -5.18 -23.89
C TYR A 245 3.21 -6.66 -23.85
N ASP A 246 3.12 -7.38 -24.98
CA ASP A 246 3.39 -8.82 -25.00
C ASP A 246 4.89 -9.10 -24.75
N ALA A 247 5.78 -8.27 -25.30
CA ALA A 247 7.21 -8.35 -25.05
C ALA A 247 7.55 -8.00 -23.59
N LEU A 248 6.89 -7.00 -23.01
CA LEU A 248 7.06 -6.61 -21.61
C LEU A 248 6.73 -7.78 -20.68
N TRP A 249 5.55 -8.38 -20.83
CA TRP A 249 5.12 -9.47 -19.96
C TRP A 249 5.95 -10.75 -20.11
N LYS A 250 6.42 -11.06 -21.32
CA LYS A 250 7.39 -12.14 -21.53
C LYS A 250 8.67 -11.90 -20.73
N LYS A 251 9.19 -10.67 -20.71
CA LYS A 251 10.37 -10.31 -19.92
C LYS A 251 10.11 -10.31 -18.42
N LEU A 252 8.97 -9.77 -17.96
CA LEU A 252 8.58 -9.81 -16.54
C LEU A 252 8.45 -11.26 -16.04
N TYR A 253 7.85 -12.14 -16.84
CA TYR A 253 7.74 -13.56 -16.48
C TYR A 253 9.09 -14.26 -16.50
N LYS A 254 9.97 -13.93 -17.47
CA LYS A 254 11.35 -14.42 -17.49
C LYS A 254 12.11 -14.00 -16.22
N LEU A 255 12.00 -12.73 -15.81
CA LEU A 255 12.57 -12.23 -14.55
C LEU A 255 12.05 -13.02 -13.34
N ARG A 256 10.73 -13.17 -13.21
CA ARG A 256 10.10 -13.99 -12.15
C ARG A 256 10.65 -15.41 -12.13
N SER A 257 10.78 -16.03 -13.30
CA SER A 257 11.33 -17.38 -13.43
C SER A 257 12.79 -17.44 -12.99
N HIS A 258 13.62 -16.46 -13.35
CA HIS A 258 15.01 -16.41 -12.90
C HIS A 258 15.10 -16.29 -11.38
N ILE A 259 14.33 -15.39 -10.77
CA ILE A 259 14.28 -15.20 -9.31
C ILE A 259 13.85 -16.49 -8.62
N ALA A 260 12.75 -17.11 -9.07
CA ALA A 260 12.18 -18.30 -8.42
C ALA A 260 13.12 -19.51 -8.45
N HIS A 261 13.97 -19.62 -9.47
CA HIS A 261 14.93 -20.72 -9.61
C HIS A 261 16.35 -20.38 -9.13
N GLY A 262 16.57 -19.17 -8.59
CA GLY A 262 17.90 -18.71 -8.17
C GLY A 262 18.88 -18.54 -9.34
N ASN A 263 18.38 -18.34 -10.56
CA ASN A 263 19.20 -18.12 -11.74
C ASN A 263 19.68 -16.66 -11.78
N ASN A 264 20.87 -16.44 -12.36
CA ASN A 264 21.36 -15.10 -12.63
C ASN A 264 20.51 -14.39 -13.70
N PHE A 265 20.32 -13.08 -13.52
CA PHE A 265 19.66 -12.19 -14.49
C PHE A 265 20.35 -10.81 -14.50
N SER A 266 20.22 -10.05 -15.59
CA SER A 266 20.86 -8.74 -15.73
C SER A 266 19.97 -7.73 -16.44
N PHE A 267 19.76 -6.59 -15.80
CA PHE A 267 19.11 -5.42 -16.38
C PHE A 267 20.01 -4.64 -17.36
N GLN A 268 21.25 -5.09 -17.59
CA GLN A 268 22.14 -4.51 -18.61
C GLN A 268 22.12 -5.31 -19.91
N LYS A 269 21.45 -6.47 -19.93
CA LYS A 269 21.42 -7.39 -21.06
C LYS A 269 19.99 -7.68 -21.50
N ASP A 270 19.51 -8.88 -21.22
CA ASP A 270 18.24 -9.42 -21.70
C ASP A 270 17.02 -8.72 -21.10
N LEU A 271 17.15 -8.22 -19.86
CA LEU A 271 16.11 -7.49 -19.15
C LEU A 271 16.28 -5.97 -19.21
N SER A 272 17.11 -5.43 -20.11
CA SER A 272 17.43 -4.00 -20.16
C SER A 272 16.24 -3.06 -20.29
N SER A 273 15.21 -3.46 -21.04
CA SER A 273 13.97 -2.71 -21.15
C SER A 273 13.16 -2.61 -19.85
N LEU A 274 13.47 -3.42 -18.84
CA LEU A 274 12.83 -3.36 -17.52
C LEU A 274 13.51 -2.36 -16.57
N LYS A 275 14.65 -1.79 -16.97
CA LYS A 275 15.47 -0.83 -16.20
C LYS A 275 16.08 -1.40 -14.92
N ASP A 276 15.28 -1.62 -13.89
CA ASP A 276 15.70 -2.10 -12.58
C ASP A 276 14.55 -2.74 -11.81
N ILE A 277 14.88 -3.38 -10.68
CA ILE A 277 13.91 -4.10 -9.85
C ILE A 277 12.87 -3.17 -9.21
N THR A 278 13.25 -1.94 -8.87
CA THR A 278 12.35 -0.94 -8.27
C THR A 278 11.28 -0.54 -9.26
N THR A 279 11.67 -0.23 -10.50
CA THR A 279 10.76 0.12 -11.60
C THR A 279 9.79 -1.03 -11.88
N VAL A 280 10.30 -2.28 -11.91
CA VAL A 280 9.47 -3.47 -12.06
C VAL A 280 8.44 -3.58 -10.93
N ASN A 281 8.88 -3.45 -9.67
CA ASN A 281 7.99 -3.57 -8.53
C ASN A 281 6.96 -2.42 -8.47
N ASN A 282 7.32 -1.19 -8.83
CA ASN A 282 6.39 -0.06 -8.93
C ASN A 282 5.31 -0.32 -9.99
N TYR A 283 5.71 -0.84 -11.16
CA TYR A 283 4.77 -1.19 -12.22
C TYR A 283 3.83 -2.32 -11.79
N LEU A 284 4.39 -3.39 -11.22
CA LEU A 284 3.60 -4.54 -10.77
C LEU A 284 2.64 -4.17 -9.64
N ASP A 285 3.04 -3.31 -8.71
CA ASP A 285 2.14 -2.78 -7.67
C ASP A 285 0.93 -2.07 -8.29
N SER A 286 1.17 -1.16 -9.24
CA SER A 286 0.12 -0.44 -9.96
C SER A 286 -0.82 -1.38 -10.71
N VAL A 287 -0.27 -2.39 -11.40
CA VAL A 287 -1.06 -3.40 -12.12
C VAL A 287 -1.91 -4.22 -11.14
N VAL A 288 -1.30 -4.77 -10.08
CA VAL A 288 -1.99 -5.60 -9.09
C VAL A 288 -3.10 -4.80 -8.41
N GLN A 289 -2.80 -3.59 -7.95
CA GLN A 289 -3.76 -2.71 -7.31
C GLN A 289 -4.96 -2.44 -8.22
N LYS A 290 -4.70 -2.08 -9.49
CA LYS A 290 -5.75 -1.78 -10.46
C LYS A 290 -6.64 -2.99 -10.75
N LEU A 291 -6.04 -4.16 -10.91
CA LEU A 291 -6.77 -5.40 -11.14
C LEU A 291 -7.59 -5.81 -9.92
N ILE A 292 -7.06 -5.68 -8.70
CA ILE A 292 -7.82 -5.96 -7.47
C ILE A 292 -9.04 -5.02 -7.39
N LYS A 293 -8.85 -3.70 -7.57
CA LYS A 293 -9.96 -2.73 -7.59
C LYS A 293 -11.03 -3.10 -8.61
N PHE A 294 -10.61 -3.43 -9.83
CA PHE A 294 -11.54 -3.84 -10.88
C PHE A 294 -12.30 -5.11 -10.49
N SER A 295 -11.59 -6.09 -9.93
CA SER A 295 -12.17 -7.40 -9.59
C SER A 295 -13.14 -7.32 -8.44
N LEU A 296 -12.92 -6.44 -7.45
CA LEU A 296 -13.86 -6.22 -6.35
C LEU A 296 -15.26 -5.81 -6.84
N ASN A 297 -15.33 -5.05 -7.94
CA ASN A 297 -16.59 -4.61 -8.55
C ASN A 297 -17.09 -5.57 -9.65
N ASN A 298 -16.28 -6.53 -10.09
CA ASN A 298 -16.57 -7.42 -11.23
C ASN A 298 -16.23 -8.89 -10.90
N GLN A 299 -16.58 -9.34 -9.69
CA GLN A 299 -16.13 -10.63 -9.14
C GLN A 299 -16.51 -11.81 -10.04
N GLN A 300 -17.77 -11.87 -10.47
CA GLN A 300 -18.28 -12.94 -11.34
C GLN A 300 -17.49 -13.03 -12.65
N LEU A 301 -17.27 -11.90 -13.33
CA LEU A 301 -16.50 -11.84 -14.57
C LEU A 301 -15.08 -12.39 -14.37
N VAL A 302 -14.41 -11.99 -13.28
CA VAL A 302 -13.03 -12.42 -13.00
C VAL A 302 -12.97 -13.90 -12.60
N ASP A 303 -13.98 -14.39 -11.89
CA ASP A 303 -14.11 -15.80 -11.54
C ASP A 303 -14.37 -16.67 -12.79
N ASP A 304 -15.25 -16.22 -13.70
CA ASP A 304 -15.50 -16.89 -14.98
C ASP A 304 -14.25 -16.88 -15.86
N LEU A 305 -13.58 -15.74 -15.98
CA LEU A 305 -12.32 -15.61 -16.72
C LEU A 305 -11.23 -16.52 -16.16
N LYS A 306 -11.21 -16.78 -14.85
CA LYS A 306 -10.26 -17.72 -14.25
C LYS A 306 -10.51 -19.16 -14.70
N LEU A 307 -11.77 -19.53 -14.97
CA LEU A 307 -12.15 -20.88 -15.41
C LEU A 307 -11.91 -21.12 -16.91
N CYS A 308 -11.90 -20.07 -17.72
CA CYS A 308 -11.47 -20.12 -19.13
C CYS A 308 -9.97 -20.38 -19.26
#